data_AF-A0A1C6LH60-F1
#
_entry.id   AF-A0A1C6LH60-F1
#
_cell.length_a   1.000
_cell.length_b   1.000
_cell.length_c   1.000
_cell.angle_alpha   90.00
_cell.angle_beta   90.00
_cell.angle_gamma   90.00
#
_symmetry.space_group_name_H-M   'P 1'
#
loop_
_entity.id
_entity.type
_entity.pdbx_description
1 polymer ?
#
loop_
_entity_poly.entity_id
_entity_poly.type
_entity_poly.pdbx_seq_one_letter_code
_entity_poly.pdbx_strand_id
1 'polypeptide(L)'
;MPRIRRPFVVAATALAVCTATALPLGPAGPAAAAGNGTGTQAARHTADEPSLTGSAKLARQPGDNVHFRFNAHGFGEQARGTFYASHHIGKDWGGYFKGRIDCLVTGGPVAVATGIVTEMRFKNAPGMPELGDLRGKRFGFTVLDSGKKDQLGYSWAMDGLPKNGVGKCLGSAPFETLAKGDFKVHHWMPPRTPAKH
;
A
#
# COMPACT_ATOMS: atom_id res chain seq x y z
N MET A 1 34.19 14.55 31.83
CA MET A 1 32.82 15.11 31.77
C MET A 1 31.82 14.01 32.06
N PRO A 2 30.76 14.27 32.84
CA PRO A 2 30.17 13.29 33.75
C PRO A 2 29.17 12.34 33.08
N ARG A 3 29.23 11.07 33.48
CA ARG A 3 28.23 10.02 33.19
C ARG A 3 26.94 10.32 33.97
N ILE A 4 25.84 10.51 33.24
CA ILE A 4 24.50 10.71 33.80
C ILE A 4 24.00 9.37 34.36
N ARG A 5 23.72 9.37 35.67
CA ARG A 5 23.02 8.31 36.40
C ARG A 5 21.53 8.37 36.07
N ARG A 6 20.91 7.23 35.78
CA ARG A 6 19.45 7.04 35.91
C ARG A 6 19.20 5.82 36.80
N PRO A 7 18.61 5.99 37.99
CA PRO A 7 18.25 4.88 38.86
C PRO A 7 17.00 4.17 38.34
N PHE A 8 17.06 2.84 38.39
CA PHE A 8 15.92 1.94 38.29
C PHE A 8 14.98 2.16 39.48
N VAL A 9 13.68 2.32 39.22
CA VAL A 9 12.64 2.12 40.22
C VAL A 9 11.69 1.07 39.67
N VAL A 10 11.78 -0.12 40.26
CA VAL A 10 10.81 -1.20 40.15
C VAL A 10 9.64 -0.85 41.06
N ALA A 11 8.44 -0.72 40.50
CA ALA A 11 7.21 -0.56 41.28
C ALA A 11 6.45 -1.88 41.30
N ALA A 12 6.12 -2.32 42.51
CA ALA A 12 5.60 -3.62 42.86
C ALA A 12 4.15 -3.84 42.44
N THR A 13 3.89 -5.10 42.11
CA THR A 13 2.59 -5.79 42.08
C THR A 13 1.79 -5.66 43.37
N ALA A 14 0.50 -5.36 43.26
CA ALA A 14 -0.60 -6.13 43.87
C ALA A 14 -1.94 -5.39 43.69
N LEU A 15 -2.97 -6.09 43.23
CA LEU A 15 -4.29 -6.19 43.89
C LEU A 15 -5.25 -7.01 43.02
N ALA A 16 -5.49 -8.25 43.45
CA ALA A 16 -6.61 -9.06 43.06
C ALA A 16 -7.82 -8.68 43.91
N VAL A 17 -8.98 -8.47 43.28
CA VAL A 17 -10.28 -8.51 43.96
C VAL A 17 -11.23 -9.29 43.06
N CYS A 18 -11.68 -10.44 43.56
CA CYS A 18 -12.70 -11.28 42.99
C CYS A 18 -14.08 -10.68 43.26
N THR A 19 -14.91 -10.55 42.22
CA THR A 19 -16.35 -10.33 42.39
C THR A 19 -17.10 -11.36 41.57
N ALA A 20 -17.74 -12.29 42.28
CA ALA A 20 -18.65 -13.28 41.75
C ALA A 20 -19.98 -12.60 41.35
N THR A 21 -20.44 -12.83 40.11
CA THR A 21 -21.77 -12.43 39.65
C THR A 21 -22.64 -13.67 39.51
N ALA A 22 -23.72 -13.68 40.29
CA ALA A 22 -24.76 -14.71 40.25
C ALA A 22 -25.65 -14.52 39.01
N LEU A 23 -25.97 -15.63 38.33
CA LEU A 23 -26.93 -15.71 37.22
C LEU A 23 -28.31 -16.05 37.77
N PRO A 24 -29.38 -15.29 37.48
CA PRO A 24 -30.74 -15.81 37.50
C PRO A 24 -31.15 -16.26 36.09
N LEU A 25 -31.58 -17.52 35.99
CA LEU A 25 -32.33 -18.04 34.84
C LEU A 25 -33.70 -17.36 34.79
N GLY A 26 -34.03 -16.74 33.66
CA GLY A 26 -35.36 -16.24 33.32
C GLY A 26 -35.97 -17.04 32.16
N PRO A 27 -37.29 -17.25 32.13
CA PRO A 27 -37.95 -18.20 31.23
C PRO A 27 -38.02 -17.70 29.78
N ALA A 28 -37.99 -18.65 28.84
CA ALA A 28 -38.23 -18.44 27.42
C ALA A 28 -39.67 -17.97 27.16
N GLY A 29 -39.81 -16.76 26.58
CA GLY A 29 -41.05 -16.25 26.02
C GLY A 29 -41.00 -16.26 24.47
N PRO A 30 -42.14 -16.38 23.78
CA PRO A 30 -42.20 -16.72 22.36
C PRO A 30 -41.80 -15.57 21.44
N ALA A 31 -41.20 -15.95 20.31
CA ALA A 31 -40.86 -15.07 19.20
C ALA A 31 -42.12 -14.46 18.58
N ALA A 32 -42.22 -13.13 18.63
CA ALA A 32 -42.97 -12.33 17.66
C ALA A 32 -42.49 -10.87 17.74
N ALA A 33 -41.70 -10.44 16.76
CA ALA A 33 -41.54 -9.02 16.46
C ALA A 33 -41.23 -8.86 14.97
N ALA A 34 -42.30 -8.76 14.17
CA ALA A 34 -42.26 -7.98 12.95
C ALA A 34 -41.93 -6.54 13.36
N GLY A 35 -40.70 -6.13 13.10
CA GLY A 35 -40.24 -4.76 13.28
C GLY A 35 -39.60 -4.32 11.98
N ASN A 36 -40.24 -3.37 11.30
CA ASN A 36 -39.64 -2.54 10.26
C ASN A 36 -38.44 -1.79 10.85
N GLY A 37 -37.32 -2.49 10.98
CA GLY A 37 -36.03 -1.90 11.24
C GLY A 37 -35.51 -1.39 9.92
N THR A 38 -35.59 -0.08 9.73
CA THR A 38 -34.69 0.67 8.85
C THR A 38 -33.28 0.21 9.14
N GLY A 39 -32.81 -0.78 8.40
CA GLY A 39 -31.41 -1.07 8.28
C GLY A 39 -30.81 0.21 7.71
N THR A 40 -30.23 1.04 8.57
CA THR A 40 -29.01 1.75 8.23
C THR A 40 -28.01 0.68 7.86
N GLN A 41 -28.17 0.15 6.64
CA GLN A 41 -27.09 -0.24 5.78
C GLN A 41 -26.13 0.93 5.96
N ALA A 42 -25.09 0.72 6.76
CA ALA A 42 -23.98 1.65 6.81
C ALA A 42 -23.57 1.76 5.35
N ALA A 43 -24.03 2.83 4.71
CA ALA A 43 -23.55 3.22 3.42
C ALA A 43 -22.04 3.20 3.65
N ARG A 44 -21.36 2.27 2.99
CA ARG A 44 -19.93 2.38 2.81
C ARG A 44 -19.81 3.68 2.04
N HIS A 45 -19.74 4.79 2.77
CA HIS A 45 -19.19 6.02 2.28
C HIS A 45 -17.76 5.61 1.96
N THR A 46 -17.55 5.12 0.73
CA THR A 46 -16.29 5.39 0.05
C THR A 46 -16.21 6.89 0.12
N ALA A 47 -15.47 7.40 1.10
CA ALA A 47 -15.07 8.79 1.08
C ALA A 47 -14.53 9.01 -0.33
N ASP A 48 -15.08 9.98 -1.07
CA ASP A 48 -14.56 10.31 -2.39
C ASP A 48 -13.08 10.64 -2.20
N GLU A 49 -12.21 9.71 -2.59
CA GLU A 49 -10.78 9.76 -2.33
C GLU A 49 -10.06 9.14 -3.51
N PRO A 50 -8.85 9.60 -3.85
CA PRO A 50 -8.17 9.06 -4.99
C PRO A 50 -7.71 7.64 -4.68
N SER A 51 -7.72 6.78 -5.70
CA SER A 51 -7.20 5.42 -5.56
C SER A 51 -6.44 4.95 -6.80
N LEU A 52 -5.49 4.05 -6.56
CA LEU A 52 -4.81 3.27 -7.58
C LEU A 52 -4.88 1.80 -7.17
N THR A 53 -5.61 1.01 -7.94
CA THR A 53 -5.80 -0.42 -7.68
C THR A 53 -5.52 -1.25 -8.92
N GLY A 54 -5.38 -2.56 -8.74
CA GLY A 54 -5.24 -3.50 -9.85
C GLY A 54 -3.89 -4.19 -9.88
N SER A 55 -3.71 -5.04 -10.89
CA SER A 55 -2.50 -5.83 -11.06
C SER A 55 -2.26 -6.14 -12.53
N ALA A 56 -1.01 -6.09 -12.93
CA ALA A 56 -0.62 -6.31 -14.31
C ALA A 56 0.71 -7.04 -14.45
N LYS A 57 0.86 -7.67 -15.61
CA LYS A 57 2.11 -8.20 -16.14
C LYS A 57 2.62 -7.24 -17.21
N LEU A 58 3.89 -6.87 -17.15
CA LEU A 58 4.52 -6.03 -18.18
C LEU A 58 4.78 -6.82 -19.46
N ALA A 59 4.75 -6.12 -20.60
CA ALA A 59 5.15 -6.65 -21.89
C ALA A 59 6.67 -6.71 -21.98
N ARG A 60 7.21 -7.93 -21.92
CA ARG A 60 8.64 -8.23 -21.91
C ARG A 60 8.95 -9.39 -22.84
N GLN A 61 10.24 -9.58 -23.12
CA GLN A 61 10.71 -10.75 -23.84
C GLN A 61 10.39 -12.06 -23.10
N PRO A 62 10.24 -13.19 -23.81
CA PRO A 62 9.99 -14.48 -23.17
C PRO A 62 11.03 -14.81 -22.08
N GLY A 63 10.55 -15.28 -20.94
CA GLY A 63 11.40 -15.59 -19.78
C GLY A 63 11.63 -14.43 -18.82
N ASP A 64 11.37 -13.18 -19.23
CA ASP A 64 11.39 -12.00 -18.36
C ASP A 64 9.98 -11.68 -17.86
N ASN A 65 9.71 -12.02 -16.59
CA ASN A 65 8.39 -11.97 -16.00
C ASN A 65 8.34 -10.92 -14.91
N VAL A 66 7.76 -9.76 -15.25
CA VAL A 66 7.56 -8.65 -14.31
C VAL A 66 6.08 -8.46 -14.02
N HIS A 67 5.72 -8.44 -12.73
CA HIS A 67 4.35 -8.22 -12.27
C HIS A 67 4.31 -7.11 -11.23
N PHE A 68 3.26 -6.31 -11.29
CA PHE A 68 2.95 -5.26 -10.33
C PHE A 68 1.53 -5.40 -9.82
N ARG A 69 1.31 -5.01 -8.56
CA ARG A 69 -0.01 -4.89 -7.96
C ARG A 69 -0.04 -3.69 -7.02
N PHE A 70 -1.11 -2.91 -7.11
CA PHE A 70 -1.37 -1.77 -6.25
C PHE A 70 -2.71 -1.93 -5.54
N ASN A 71 -2.74 -1.47 -4.30
CA ASN A 71 -3.94 -1.22 -3.54
C ASN A 71 -3.67 0.05 -2.73
N ALA A 72 -3.77 1.20 -3.38
CA ALA A 72 -3.43 2.50 -2.82
C ALA A 72 -4.68 3.37 -2.79
N HIS A 73 -4.88 4.07 -1.67
CA HIS A 73 -6.04 4.92 -1.47
C HIS A 73 -5.64 6.17 -0.68
N GLY A 74 -6.37 7.26 -0.84
CA GLY A 74 -6.23 8.48 -0.04
C GLY A 74 -5.30 9.49 -0.69
N PHE A 75 -5.33 10.73 -0.22
CA PHE A 75 -4.74 11.86 -0.94
C PHE A 75 -3.45 12.37 -0.28
N GLY A 76 -2.45 12.66 -1.11
CA GLY A 76 -1.15 13.18 -0.67
C GLY A 76 -0.49 12.24 0.33
N GLU A 77 0.11 12.80 1.37
CA GLU A 77 0.84 12.03 2.38
C GLU A 77 -0.04 11.21 3.34
N GLN A 78 -1.36 11.40 3.29
CA GLN A 78 -2.32 10.62 4.06
C GLN A 78 -2.70 9.31 3.36
N ALA A 79 -2.14 9.07 2.17
CA ALA A 79 -2.37 7.84 1.44
C ALA A 79 -1.91 6.61 2.21
N ARG A 80 -2.61 5.50 2.00
CA ARG A 80 -2.36 4.21 2.64
C ARG A 80 -2.56 3.07 1.67
N GLY A 81 -2.20 1.88 2.15
CA GLY A 81 -2.34 0.63 1.41
C GLY A 81 -0.98 0.04 1.05
N THR A 82 -0.93 -0.72 -0.03
CA THR A 82 0.23 -1.56 -0.37
C THR A 82 0.58 -1.54 -1.85
N PHE A 83 1.85 -1.80 -2.13
CA PHE A 83 2.32 -2.17 -3.46
C PHE A 83 3.07 -3.51 -3.40
N TYR A 84 3.11 -4.19 -4.54
CA TYR A 84 3.89 -5.40 -4.76
C TYR A 84 4.51 -5.35 -6.15
N ALA A 85 5.77 -5.73 -6.25
CA ALA A 85 6.47 -5.93 -7.50
C ALA A 85 7.23 -7.26 -7.45
N SER A 86 7.19 -8.03 -8.53
CA SER A 86 8.02 -9.22 -8.69
C SER A 86 8.66 -9.25 -10.05
N HIS A 87 9.88 -9.75 -10.10
CA HIS A 87 10.67 -9.89 -11.31
C HIS A 87 11.36 -11.25 -11.30
N HIS A 88 11.10 -12.07 -12.31
CA HIS A 88 11.78 -13.34 -12.50
C HIS A 88 12.33 -13.43 -13.91
N ILE A 89 13.60 -13.84 -14.02
CA ILE A 89 14.27 -14.10 -15.29
C ILE A 89 14.64 -15.58 -15.30
N GLY A 90 13.98 -16.34 -16.19
CA GLY A 90 14.11 -17.80 -16.23
C GLY A 90 13.64 -18.45 -14.92
N LYS A 91 14.31 -19.55 -14.53
CA LYS A 91 14.01 -20.31 -13.29
C LYS A 91 14.93 -19.96 -12.13
N ASP A 92 16.03 -19.27 -12.40
CA ASP A 92 17.16 -19.20 -11.47
C ASP A 92 17.33 -17.85 -10.80
N TRP A 93 16.88 -16.77 -11.43
CA TRP A 93 16.97 -15.43 -10.85
C TRP A 93 15.60 -14.81 -10.69
N GLY A 94 15.42 -14.13 -9.55
CA GLY A 94 14.25 -13.31 -9.35
C GLY A 94 13.71 -13.35 -7.94
N GLY A 95 12.56 -12.72 -7.78
CA GLY A 95 11.90 -12.59 -6.50
C GLY A 95 10.88 -11.48 -6.50
N TYR A 96 10.63 -10.93 -5.32
CA TYR A 96 9.66 -9.88 -5.13
C TYR A 96 10.05 -8.94 -4.00
N PHE A 97 9.43 -7.76 -4.02
CA PHE A 97 9.33 -6.90 -2.87
C PHE A 97 7.90 -6.35 -2.76
N LYS A 98 7.50 -6.06 -1.53
CA LYS A 98 6.25 -5.38 -1.22
C LYS A 98 6.49 -4.31 -0.17
N GLY A 99 5.57 -3.37 -0.12
CA GLY A 99 5.69 -2.27 0.81
C GLY A 99 4.37 -1.57 1.06
N ARG A 100 4.47 -0.54 1.90
CA ARG A 100 3.35 0.32 2.27
C ARG A 100 3.35 1.59 1.44
N ILE A 101 2.18 2.02 1.00
CA ILE A 101 2.00 3.32 0.34
C ILE A 101 2.14 4.42 1.39
N ASP A 102 2.82 5.50 1.01
CA ASP A 102 3.01 6.69 1.85
C ASP A 102 2.78 8.02 1.12
N CYS A 103 2.50 7.99 -0.18
CA CYS A 103 1.82 9.05 -0.89
C CYS A 103 1.03 8.53 -2.10
N LEU A 104 -0.09 9.18 -2.42
CA LEU A 104 -0.82 9.02 -3.67
C LEU A 104 -1.38 10.38 -4.13
N VAL A 105 -1.16 10.73 -5.39
CA VAL A 105 -1.79 11.85 -6.07
C VAL A 105 -2.33 11.36 -7.41
N THR A 106 -3.52 11.83 -7.79
CA THR A 106 -4.11 11.53 -9.10
C THR A 106 -4.37 12.81 -9.88
N GLY A 107 -4.34 12.70 -11.21
CA GLY A 107 -4.68 13.76 -12.15
C GLY A 107 -5.30 13.14 -13.39
N GLY A 108 -6.64 13.21 -13.49
CA GLY A 108 -7.36 12.48 -14.53
C GLY A 108 -7.01 10.98 -14.51
N PRO A 109 -6.62 10.36 -15.63
CA PRO A 109 -6.29 8.93 -15.68
C PRO A 109 -4.91 8.59 -15.06
N VAL A 110 -4.16 9.57 -14.55
CA VAL A 110 -2.81 9.35 -14.04
C VAL A 110 -2.83 9.23 -12.52
N ALA A 111 -2.09 8.26 -11.98
CA ALA A 111 -1.77 8.16 -10.57
C ALA A 111 -0.25 8.14 -10.35
N VAL A 112 0.23 8.99 -9.47
CA VAL A 112 1.59 8.93 -8.94
C VAL A 112 1.52 8.45 -7.50
N ALA A 113 2.16 7.32 -7.22
CA ALA A 113 2.20 6.72 -5.90
C ALA A 113 3.65 6.55 -5.45
N THR A 114 3.89 6.69 -4.15
CA THR A 114 5.13 6.25 -3.53
C THR A 114 4.87 5.28 -2.42
N GLY A 115 5.83 4.39 -2.18
CA GLY A 115 5.76 3.48 -1.07
C GLY A 115 7.12 3.03 -0.58
N ILE A 116 7.17 2.65 0.69
CA ILE A 116 8.35 2.18 1.40
C ILE A 116 8.33 0.66 1.43
N VAL A 117 9.39 0.02 0.95
CA VAL A 117 9.56 -1.43 0.98
C VAL A 117 9.62 -1.92 2.43
N THR A 118 8.78 -2.89 2.75
CA THR A 118 8.72 -3.52 4.09
C THR A 118 9.23 -4.95 4.07
N GLU A 119 9.13 -5.64 2.93
CA GLU A 119 9.54 -7.02 2.77
C GLU A 119 10.11 -7.23 1.37
N MET A 120 11.16 -8.05 1.28
CA MET A 120 11.71 -8.50 0.00
C MET A 120 12.24 -9.93 0.14
N ARG A 121 12.21 -10.66 -0.97
CA ARG A 121 12.83 -11.97 -1.10
C ARG A 121 13.33 -12.14 -2.53
N PHE A 122 14.62 -12.38 -2.70
CA PHE A 122 15.23 -12.61 -4.00
C PHE A 122 16.20 -13.78 -3.96
N LYS A 123 16.20 -14.55 -5.04
CA LYS A 123 17.20 -15.56 -5.36
C LYS A 123 18.17 -14.94 -6.35
N ASN A 124 19.43 -14.84 -5.95
CA ASN A 124 20.52 -14.42 -6.82
C ASN A 124 20.95 -15.57 -7.73
N ALA A 125 21.55 -15.22 -8.86
CA ALA A 125 22.14 -16.16 -9.80
C ALA A 125 23.43 -15.56 -10.38
N PRO A 126 24.44 -16.37 -10.71
CA PRO A 126 25.64 -15.89 -11.37
C PRO A 126 25.34 -15.10 -12.66
N GLY A 127 26.02 -13.98 -12.85
CA GLY A 127 25.84 -13.13 -14.04
C GLY A 127 24.58 -12.26 -14.03
N MET A 128 23.79 -12.29 -12.95
CA MET A 128 22.61 -11.46 -12.78
C MET A 128 22.85 -10.35 -11.74
N PRO A 129 22.06 -9.26 -11.75
CA PRO A 129 22.19 -8.20 -10.77
C PRO A 129 22.00 -8.74 -9.34
N GLU A 130 22.96 -8.43 -8.46
CA GLU A 130 22.78 -8.61 -7.02
C GLU A 130 21.93 -7.48 -6.46
N LEU A 131 20.82 -7.85 -5.84
CA LEU A 131 19.92 -6.90 -5.22
C LEU A 131 20.33 -6.78 -3.75
N GLY A 132 20.79 -5.59 -3.35
CA GLY A 132 21.03 -5.27 -1.94
C GLY A 132 19.74 -5.21 -1.13
N ASP A 133 19.84 -4.90 0.16
CA ASP A 133 18.64 -4.73 1.00
C ASP A 133 17.87 -3.46 0.60
N LEU A 134 16.64 -3.67 0.11
CA LEU A 134 15.71 -2.64 -0.31
C LEU A 134 14.77 -2.20 0.82
N ARG A 135 14.74 -2.89 1.97
CA ARG A 135 13.84 -2.54 3.08
C ARG A 135 14.10 -1.10 3.55
N GLY A 136 13.03 -0.37 3.79
CA GLY A 136 13.08 1.04 4.16
C GLY A 136 13.33 2.00 3.00
N LYS A 137 13.64 1.52 1.78
CA LYS A 137 13.76 2.38 0.60
C LYS A 137 12.37 2.73 0.07
N ARG A 138 12.23 3.98 -0.39
CA ARG A 138 11.02 4.47 -1.06
C ARG A 138 11.16 4.37 -2.55
N PHE A 139 10.15 3.81 -3.21
CA PHE A 139 10.04 3.80 -4.65
C PHE A 139 8.85 4.63 -5.12
N GLY A 140 9.02 5.20 -6.31
CA GLY A 140 7.99 5.95 -7.02
C GLY A 140 7.42 5.15 -8.17
N PHE A 141 6.12 5.29 -8.37
CA PHE A 141 5.34 4.63 -9.41
C PHE A 141 4.45 5.66 -10.08
N THR A 142 4.36 5.58 -11.41
CA THR A 142 3.39 6.36 -12.18
C THR A 142 2.59 5.42 -13.04
N VAL A 143 1.27 5.44 -12.90
CA VAL A 143 0.34 4.69 -13.74
C VAL A 143 -0.43 5.67 -14.61
N LEU A 144 -0.57 5.32 -15.88
CA LEU A 144 -1.55 5.92 -16.78
C LEU A 144 -2.61 4.85 -17.08
N ASP A 145 -3.83 5.03 -16.55
CA ASP A 145 -5.00 4.17 -16.83
C ASP A 145 -5.63 4.62 -18.15
N SER A 146 -5.37 3.85 -19.20
CA SER A 146 -5.89 4.11 -20.56
C SER A 146 -6.85 2.99 -20.97
N GLY A 147 -7.59 2.45 -20.00
CA GLY A 147 -8.60 1.43 -20.18
C GLY A 147 -8.02 0.02 -20.40
N LYS A 148 -7.51 -0.27 -21.59
CA LYS A 148 -6.87 -1.58 -21.91
C LYS A 148 -5.41 -1.45 -22.34
N LYS A 149 -4.88 -0.22 -22.35
CA LYS A 149 -3.53 0.11 -22.83
C LYS A 149 -2.76 0.86 -21.76
N ASP A 150 -2.89 0.40 -20.52
CA ASP A 150 -2.26 1.09 -19.41
C ASP A 150 -0.74 1.07 -19.52
N GLN A 151 -0.14 2.06 -18.90
CA GLN A 151 1.30 2.18 -18.81
C GLN A 151 1.76 2.31 -17.37
N LEU A 152 2.97 1.83 -17.10
CA LEU A 152 3.61 1.91 -15.80
C LEU A 152 5.00 2.54 -15.91
N GLY A 153 5.31 3.40 -14.96
CA GLY A 153 6.63 3.95 -14.71
C GLY A 153 7.07 3.60 -13.30
N TYR A 154 8.37 3.39 -13.12
CA TYR A 154 8.96 3.20 -11.80
C TYR A 154 10.30 3.92 -11.67
N SER A 155 10.57 4.45 -10.49
CA SER A 155 11.64 5.42 -10.26
C SER A 155 13.06 4.87 -10.43
N TRP A 156 13.24 3.56 -10.51
CA TRP A 156 14.56 2.91 -10.57
C TRP A 156 14.94 2.43 -11.98
N ALA A 157 14.14 2.79 -13.00
CA ALA A 157 14.32 2.29 -14.36
C ALA A 157 15.63 2.77 -15.02
N MET A 158 15.99 4.03 -14.79
CA MET A 158 17.12 4.67 -15.49
C MET A 158 18.41 4.60 -14.68
N ASP A 159 18.32 4.83 -13.37
CA ASP A 159 19.49 4.91 -12.49
C ASP A 159 19.78 3.59 -11.75
N GLY A 160 19.01 2.54 -12.06
CA GLY A 160 19.01 1.30 -11.29
C GLY A 160 18.38 1.47 -9.90
N LEU A 161 18.57 0.47 -9.03
CA LEU A 161 18.01 0.51 -7.69
C LEU A 161 18.58 1.70 -6.89
N PRO A 162 17.73 2.54 -6.31
CA PRO A 162 18.20 3.77 -5.71
C PRO A 162 18.99 3.51 -4.43
N LYS A 163 20.16 4.16 -4.32
CA LYS A 163 20.89 4.26 -3.04
C LYS A 163 20.05 4.96 -1.97
N ASN A 164 19.29 5.99 -2.38
CA ASN A 164 18.38 6.79 -1.56
C ASN A 164 16.98 6.76 -2.15
N GLY A 165 15.95 6.51 -1.34
CA GLY A 165 14.58 6.50 -1.84
C GLY A 165 14.16 7.85 -2.44
N VAL A 166 13.18 7.83 -3.34
CA VAL A 166 12.61 9.07 -3.89
C VAL A 166 11.91 9.90 -2.81
N GLY A 167 11.65 11.18 -3.11
CA GLY A 167 10.71 11.99 -2.34
C GLY A 167 9.29 11.45 -2.44
N LYS A 168 8.40 11.87 -1.54
CA LYS A 168 6.99 11.49 -1.61
C LYS A 168 6.34 12.05 -2.88
N CYS A 169 5.37 11.31 -3.41
CA CYS A 169 4.58 11.72 -4.58
C CYS A 169 5.40 12.00 -5.85
N LEU A 170 6.57 11.36 -6.00
CA LEU A 170 7.43 11.46 -7.18
C LEU A 170 7.56 10.10 -7.86
N GLY A 171 7.52 10.09 -9.19
CA GLY A 171 7.65 8.91 -10.04
C GLY A 171 8.27 9.27 -11.40
N SER A 172 8.65 8.27 -12.19
CA SER A 172 9.10 8.46 -13.57
C SER A 172 7.91 8.69 -14.51
N ALA A 173 8.17 8.99 -15.79
CA ALA A 173 7.14 8.83 -16.82
C ALA A 173 6.66 7.35 -16.89
N PRO A 174 5.41 7.08 -17.30
CA PRO A 174 4.94 5.73 -17.53
C PRO A 174 5.37 5.23 -18.91
N PHE A 175 6.40 4.40 -18.97
CA PHE A 175 7.04 3.95 -20.23
C PHE A 175 6.85 2.45 -20.51
N GLU A 176 6.55 1.64 -19.50
CA GLU A 176 6.25 0.22 -19.68
C GLU A 176 4.82 0.01 -20.16
N THR A 177 4.63 -0.94 -21.06
CA THR A 177 3.31 -1.38 -21.51
C THR A 177 2.93 -2.71 -20.87
N LEU A 178 1.63 -3.00 -20.80
CA LEU A 178 1.14 -4.24 -20.21
C LEU A 178 0.96 -5.35 -21.26
N ALA A 179 1.34 -6.57 -20.91
CA ALA A 179 0.95 -7.78 -21.64
C ALA A 179 -0.41 -8.31 -21.20
N LYS A 180 -0.72 -8.17 -19.90
CA LYS A 180 -1.98 -8.66 -19.30
C LYS A 180 -2.30 -7.91 -18.02
N GLY A 181 -3.58 -7.83 -17.69
CA GLY A 181 -4.06 -7.18 -16.48
C GLY A 181 -4.43 -5.73 -16.75
N ASP A 182 -4.65 -5.01 -15.68
CA ASP A 182 -5.29 -3.70 -15.73
C ASP A 182 -5.02 -2.97 -14.42
N PHE A 183 -4.87 -1.65 -14.49
CA PHE A 183 -4.87 -0.76 -13.36
C PHE A 183 -6.11 0.12 -13.41
N LYS A 184 -6.55 0.57 -12.24
CA LYS A 184 -7.72 1.43 -12.11
C LYS A 184 -7.35 2.65 -11.30
N VAL A 185 -7.42 3.81 -11.94
CA VAL A 185 -7.19 5.10 -11.32
C VAL A 185 -8.55 5.75 -11.07
N HIS A 186 -8.87 5.97 -9.80
CA HIS A 186 -9.98 6.84 -9.43
C HIS A 186 -9.41 8.22 -9.14
N HIS A 187 -9.72 9.18 -10.02
CA HIS A 187 -9.36 10.56 -9.78
C HIS A 187 -10.31 11.21 -8.80
N TRP A 188 -9.73 11.84 -7.78
CA TRP A 188 -10.43 12.77 -6.92
C TRP A 188 -9.45 13.83 -6.42
N MET A 189 -9.94 15.05 -6.30
CA MET A 189 -9.20 16.17 -5.72
C MET A 189 -10.12 16.90 -4.74
N PRO A 190 -9.66 17.23 -3.52
CA PRO A 190 -10.45 18.04 -2.61
C PRO A 190 -10.72 19.41 -3.24
N PRO A 191 -11.88 20.04 -2.97
CA PRO A 191 -12.14 21.41 -3.40
C PRO A 191 -10.98 22.32 -2.98
N ARG A 192 -10.40 23.06 -3.92
CA ARG A 192 -9.41 24.08 -3.56
C ARG A 192 -10.16 25.21 -2.85
N THR A 193 -9.76 25.54 -1.63
CA THR A 193 -10.19 26.81 -1.04
C THR A 193 -9.61 27.93 -1.90
N PRO A 194 -10.41 28.92 -2.33
CA PRO A 194 -9.90 30.06 -3.07
C PRO A 194 -8.76 30.71 -2.28
N ALA A 195 -7.69 31.12 -2.98
CA ALA A 195 -6.67 31.95 -2.37
C ALA A 195 -7.36 33.22 -1.86
N LYS A 196 -7.17 33.55 -0.58
CA LYS A 196 -7.55 34.87 -0.07
C LYS A 196 -6.56 35.86 -0.69
N HIS A 197 -7.03 36.67 -1.63
CA HIS A 197 -6.30 37.82 -2.15
C HIS A 197 -6.41 38.98 -1.17
#